data_AF-A0A927A5P8-F1
#
_entry.id   AF-A0A927A5P8-F1
#
_cell.length_a   1.000
_cell.length_b   1.000
_cell.length_c   1.000
_cell.angle_alpha   90.00
_cell.angle_beta   90.00
_cell.angle_gamma   90.00
#
_symmetry.space_group_name_H-M   'P 1'
#
loop_
_entity.id
_entity.type
_entity.pdbx_description
1 polymer ?
#
loop_
_entity_poly.entity_id
_entity_poly.type
_entity_poly.pdbx_seq_one_letter_code
_entity_poly.pdbx_strand_id
1 'polypeptide(L)'
;MAKTPIALYRQGNASSPRMENVRPNKDIATYDKDGQTWVMTTLADGKSPGGISTFANQGYGQNWWKLESGTELPEQLELVNDYDNHWLWKPSKTMPIDEYKAALQLIGTYFCKVN
;
A
#
# COMPACT_ATOMS: atom_id res chain seq x y z
N MET A 1 -9.74 -3.53 16.11
CA MET A 1 -9.18 -3.42 14.75
C MET A 1 -7.84 -2.72 14.82
N ALA A 2 -6.88 -3.14 14.00
CA ALA A 2 -5.57 -2.49 13.96
C ALA A 2 -5.68 -1.10 13.31
N LYS A 3 -4.80 -0.17 13.71
CA LYS A 3 -4.80 1.23 13.25
C LYS A 3 -3.41 1.66 12.81
N THR A 4 -3.32 2.64 11.93
CA THR A 4 -2.05 3.25 11.54
C THR A 4 -1.35 3.86 12.77
N PRO A 5 -0.09 3.51 13.08
CA PRO A 5 0.58 4.00 14.29
C PRO A 5 1.10 5.44 14.13
N ILE A 6 1.30 5.89 12.89
CA ILE A 6 1.83 7.20 12.54
C ILE A 6 1.06 7.79 11.37
N ALA A 7 1.23 9.09 11.13
CA ALA A 7 0.83 9.68 9.87
C ALA A 7 1.73 9.15 8.73
N LEU A 8 1.13 8.94 7.56
CA LEU A 8 1.81 8.39 6.40
C LEU A 8 1.61 9.30 5.20
N TYR A 9 2.64 9.39 4.37
CA TYR A 9 2.70 10.28 3.22
C TYR A 9 2.95 9.47 1.95
N ARG A 10 2.35 9.90 0.84
CA ARG A 10 2.61 9.33 -0.48
C ARG A 10 2.49 10.39 -1.55
N GLN A 11 3.40 10.36 -2.51
CA GLN A 11 3.24 11.12 -3.72
C GLN A 11 2.29 10.40 -4.68
N GLY A 12 1.28 11.11 -5.14
CA GLY A 12 0.27 10.63 -6.07
C GLY A 12 0.20 11.49 -7.33
N ASN A 13 -1.01 11.71 -7.82
CA ASN A 13 -1.28 12.68 -8.88
C ASN A 13 -2.20 13.80 -8.35
N ALA A 14 -2.70 14.64 -9.26
CA ALA A 14 -3.54 15.77 -8.90
C ALA A 14 -4.81 15.41 -8.11
N SER A 15 -5.31 14.17 -8.24
CA SER A 15 -6.62 13.73 -7.74
C SER A 15 -6.62 12.52 -6.80
N SER A 16 -5.51 11.80 -6.65
CA SER A 16 -5.43 10.62 -5.76
C SER A 16 -3.99 10.28 -5.34
N PRO A 17 -3.78 9.63 -4.17
CA PRO A 17 -2.50 9.01 -3.78
C PRO A 17 -2.11 7.81 -4.66
N ARG A 18 -3.00 7.30 -5.52
CA ARG A 18 -2.81 6.11 -6.37
C ARG A 18 -2.33 4.90 -5.57
N MET A 19 -3.03 4.60 -4.48
CA MET A 19 -2.73 3.45 -3.63
C MET A 19 -2.95 2.14 -4.40
N GLU A 20 -3.98 2.09 -5.24
CA GLU A 20 -4.38 0.93 -6.05
C GLU A 20 -3.47 0.64 -7.25
N ASN A 21 -2.50 1.51 -7.54
CA ASN A 21 -1.60 1.39 -8.69
C ASN A 21 -0.46 0.38 -8.44
N VAL A 22 -0.83 -0.86 -8.14
CA VAL A 22 0.07 -2.00 -7.89
C VAL A 22 0.73 -2.47 -9.18
N ARG A 23 2.07 -2.55 -9.17
CA ARG A 23 2.87 -3.08 -10.29
C ARG A 23 3.26 -4.55 -9.99
N PRO A 24 2.67 -5.53 -10.70
CA PRO A 24 3.00 -6.95 -10.52
C PRO A 24 4.49 -7.23 -10.66
N ASN A 25 5.02 -8.10 -9.79
CA ASN A 25 6.43 -8.51 -9.72
C ASN A 25 7.45 -7.39 -9.48
N LYS A 26 6.99 -6.17 -9.20
CA LYS A 26 7.84 -5.03 -8.80
C LYS A 26 7.52 -4.57 -7.39
N ASP A 27 6.24 -4.24 -7.15
CA ASP A 27 5.79 -3.83 -5.81
C ASP A 27 5.49 -5.06 -4.96
N ILE A 28 5.02 -6.14 -5.58
CA ILE A 28 4.65 -7.38 -4.90
C ILE A 28 4.79 -8.57 -5.84
N ALA A 29 5.16 -9.74 -5.31
CA ALA A 29 5.16 -10.97 -6.11
C ALA A 29 3.75 -11.35 -6.52
N THR A 30 3.64 -11.85 -7.75
CA THR A 30 2.38 -12.33 -8.31
C THR A 30 2.55 -13.69 -8.96
N TYR A 31 1.46 -14.44 -9.02
CA TYR A 31 1.39 -15.69 -9.76
C TYR A 31 0.02 -15.83 -10.42
N ASP A 32 -0.05 -16.62 -11.49
CA ASP A 32 -1.33 -16.99 -12.11
C ASP A 32 -1.92 -18.20 -11.40
N LYS A 33 -3.22 -18.16 -11.15
CA LYS A 33 -4.01 -19.29 -10.69
C LYS A 33 -5.33 -19.29 -11.46
N ASP A 34 -5.49 -20.28 -12.34
CA ASP A 34 -6.67 -20.48 -13.16
C ASP A 34 -7.04 -19.24 -14.02
N GLY A 35 -6.02 -18.56 -14.57
CA GLY A 35 -6.21 -17.36 -15.39
C GLY A 35 -6.49 -16.08 -14.61
N GLN A 36 -6.43 -16.13 -13.28
CA GLN A 36 -6.52 -14.97 -12.39
C GLN A 36 -5.15 -14.66 -11.79
N THR A 37 -4.78 -13.38 -11.74
CA THR A 37 -3.56 -12.94 -11.06
C THR A 37 -3.79 -12.85 -9.55
N TRP A 38 -2.93 -13.52 -8.79
CA TRP A 38 -2.90 -13.48 -7.33
C TRP A 38 -1.64 -12.78 -6.84
N VAL A 39 -1.75 -12.04 -5.74
CA VAL A 39 -0.63 -11.41 -5.04
C VAL A 39 -0.20 -12.28 -3.87
N MET A 40 1.12 -12.44 -3.70
CA MET A 40 1.69 -13.03 -2.49
C MET A 40 1.85 -11.97 -1.40
N THR A 41 2.35 -12.38 -0.23
CA THR A 41 2.67 -11.48 0.88
C THR A 41 4.11 -10.92 0.80
N THR A 42 4.89 -11.30 -0.20
CA THR A 42 6.32 -10.99 -0.32
C THR A 42 6.67 -10.46 -1.72
N LEU A 43 7.92 -10.06 -1.91
CA LEU A 43 8.55 -9.91 -3.22
C LEU A 43 8.89 -11.28 -3.81
N ALA A 44 9.41 -11.27 -5.05
CA ALA A 44 9.71 -12.46 -5.84
C ALA A 44 10.81 -13.35 -5.22
N ASP A 45 11.59 -12.81 -4.28
CA ASP A 45 12.58 -13.56 -3.49
C ASP A 45 11.93 -14.49 -2.43
N GLY A 46 10.62 -14.39 -2.24
CA GLY A 46 9.85 -15.18 -1.27
C GLY A 46 10.11 -14.81 0.19
N LYS A 47 10.84 -13.72 0.47
CA LYS A 47 11.29 -13.36 1.82
C LYS A 47 11.02 -11.90 2.16
N SER A 48 11.39 -10.98 1.26
CA SER A 48 11.26 -9.55 1.51
C SER A 48 9.78 -9.15 1.45
N PRO A 49 9.31 -8.26 2.35
CA PRO A 49 7.94 -7.77 2.27
C PRO A 49 7.74 -7.00 0.95
N GLY A 50 6.62 -7.29 0.28
CA GLY A 50 6.16 -6.50 -0.86
C GLY A 50 4.98 -5.62 -0.45
N GLY A 51 4.69 -4.58 -1.23
CA GLY A 51 3.53 -3.74 -1.04
C GLY A 51 3.65 -2.36 -1.65
N ILE A 52 2.64 -1.55 -1.40
CA ILE A 52 2.62 -0.14 -1.82
C ILE A 52 3.32 0.73 -0.80
N SER A 53 4.32 1.49 -1.25
CA SER A 53 5.09 2.39 -0.41
C SER A 53 4.33 3.62 0.07
N THR A 54 4.49 3.91 1.35
CA THR A 54 4.20 5.19 2.01
C THR A 54 5.40 5.57 2.88
N PHE A 55 5.40 6.79 3.39
CA PHE A 55 6.53 7.36 4.11
C PHE A 55 6.10 8.02 5.41
N ALA A 56 6.92 7.97 6.46
CA ALA A 56 6.65 8.69 7.71
C ALA A 56 6.78 10.22 7.58
N ASN A 57 7.47 10.69 6.55
CA ASN A 57 7.70 12.09 6.24
C ASN A 57 7.33 12.42 4.80
N GLN A 58 6.80 13.62 4.58
CA GLN A 58 6.60 14.17 3.24
C GLN A 58 7.95 14.45 2.57
N GLY A 59 8.10 14.05 1.31
CA GLY A 59 9.26 14.37 0.49
C GLY A 59 9.11 15.68 -0.30
N TYR A 60 9.99 15.88 -1.28
CA TYR A 60 9.95 17.03 -2.18
C TYR A 60 8.92 16.85 -3.31
N GLY A 61 8.54 17.95 -3.97
CA GLY A 61 7.64 17.96 -5.12
C GLY A 61 6.17 18.23 -4.76
N GLN A 62 5.28 18.10 -5.74
CA GLN A 62 3.84 18.37 -5.62
C GLN A 62 3.02 17.07 -5.53
N ASN A 63 1.72 17.21 -5.26
CA ASN A 63 0.76 16.11 -5.20
C ASN A 63 1.07 15.09 -4.11
N TRP A 64 1.44 15.58 -2.94
CA TRP A 64 1.56 14.79 -1.73
C TRP A 64 0.22 14.62 -1.07
N TRP A 65 0.03 13.41 -0.55
CA TRP A 65 -1.16 12.97 0.13
C TRP A 65 -0.77 12.46 1.50
N LYS A 66 -1.57 12.77 2.52
CA LYS A 66 -1.36 12.39 3.92
C LYS A 66 -2.51 11.53 4.41
N LEU A 67 -2.17 10.44 5.08
CA LEU A 67 -3.07 9.65 5.89
C LEU A 67 -2.77 9.93 7.36
N GLU A 68 -3.79 10.24 8.16
CA GLU A 68 -3.60 10.48 9.59
C GLU A 68 -3.30 9.19 10.37
N SER A 69 -2.54 9.31 11.45
CA SER A 69 -2.39 8.24 12.44
C SER A 69 -3.75 7.90 13.06
N GLY A 70 -3.93 6.64 13.48
CA GLY A 70 -5.17 6.17 14.07
C GLY A 70 -6.24 5.78 13.04
N THR A 71 -5.92 5.83 11.73
CA THR A 71 -6.81 5.34 10.67
C THR A 71 -6.93 3.83 10.75
N GLU A 72 -8.15 3.31 10.63
CA GLU A 72 -8.40 1.87 10.69
C GLU A 72 -7.83 1.13 9.48
N LEU A 73 -7.17 0.01 9.74
CA LEU A 73 -6.61 -0.85 8.71
C LEU A 73 -7.68 -1.82 8.18
N PRO A 74 -7.94 -1.87 6.86
CA PRO A 74 -8.76 -2.92 6.27
C PRO A 74 -8.19 -4.31 6.58
N GLU A 75 -9.03 -5.31 6.83
CA GLU A 75 -8.60 -6.67 7.20
C GLU A 75 -7.75 -7.36 6.11
N GLN A 76 -7.89 -6.90 4.86
CA GLN A 76 -7.12 -7.36 3.71
C GLN A 76 -5.69 -6.83 3.70
N LEU A 77 -5.36 -5.83 4.51
CA LEU A 77 -4.08 -5.13 4.49
C LEU A 77 -3.35 -5.24 5.83
N GLU A 78 -2.04 -5.32 5.72
CA GLU A 78 -1.08 -5.17 6.80
C GLU A 78 -0.18 -3.97 6.49
N LEU A 79 0.16 -3.20 7.52
CA LEU A 79 1.08 -2.08 7.41
C LEU A 79 2.40 -2.46 8.09
N VAL A 80 3.49 -2.46 7.34
CA VAL A 80 4.82 -2.89 7.79
C VAL A 80 5.79 -1.72 7.66
N ASN A 81 6.54 -1.41 8.71
CA ASN A 81 7.76 -0.59 8.58
C ASN A 81 8.89 -1.52 8.16
N ASP A 82 9.35 -1.41 6.92
CA ASP A 82 10.45 -2.24 6.42
C ASP A 82 11.81 -1.62 6.74
N TYR A 83 11.95 -0.30 6.68
CA TYR A 83 13.12 0.43 7.18
C TYR A 83 12.85 1.94 7.36
N ASP A 84 13.42 2.52 8.42
CA ASP A 84 13.43 3.96 8.71
C ASP A 84 12.07 4.67 8.46
N ASN A 85 12.03 5.45 7.38
CA ASN A 85 10.94 6.28 6.94
C ASN A 85 9.99 5.56 5.98
N HIS A 86 10.30 4.34 5.55
CA HIS A 86 9.57 3.61 4.53
C HIS A 86 8.59 2.61 5.16
N TRP A 87 7.36 2.62 4.64
CA TRP A 87 6.25 1.81 5.15
C TRP A 87 5.52 1.17 3.99
N LEU A 88 5.29 -0.14 4.07
CA LEU A 88 4.66 -0.95 3.04
C LEU A 88 3.24 -1.32 3.44
N TRP A 89 2.30 -1.07 2.52
CA TRP A 89 0.95 -1.62 2.55
C TRP A 89 0.92 -2.95 1.84
N LYS A 90 0.96 -4.03 2.60
CA LYS A 90 1.07 -5.42 2.15
C LYS A 90 -0.30 -6.10 2.26
N PRO A 91 -0.65 -7.09 1.42
CA PRO A 91 -1.83 -7.92 1.67
C PRO A 91 -1.61 -8.78 2.93
N SER A 92 -2.66 -8.93 3.75
CA SER A 92 -2.60 -9.71 5.00
C SER A 92 -2.44 -11.22 4.75
N LYS A 93 -2.84 -11.67 3.56
CA LYS A 93 -2.70 -13.04 3.06
C LYS A 93 -2.68 -13.04 1.55
N THR A 94 -2.22 -14.13 0.95
CA THR A 94 -2.31 -14.34 -0.50
C THR A 94 -3.77 -14.21 -0.98
N MET A 95 -4.00 -13.39 -2.01
CA MET A 95 -5.36 -13.05 -2.50
C MET A 95 -5.34 -12.63 -3.98
N PRO A 96 -6.50 -12.58 -4.66
CA PRO A 96 -6.60 -11.98 -5.99
C PRO A 96 -6.09 -10.54 -6.00
N ILE A 97 -5.39 -10.14 -7.06
CA ILE A 97 -4.85 -8.79 -7.18
C ILE A 97 -5.96 -7.71 -7.13
N ASP A 98 -7.16 -8.02 -7.61
CA ASP A 98 -8.28 -7.09 -7.62
C ASP A 98 -8.82 -6.83 -6.21
N GLU A 99 -8.86 -7.84 -5.34
CA GLU A 99 -9.22 -7.66 -3.92
C GLU A 99 -8.19 -6.78 -3.20
N TYR A 100 -6.90 -7.01 -3.46
CA TYR A 100 -5.83 -6.20 -2.91
C TYR A 100 -5.91 -4.74 -3.38
N LYS A 101 -6.14 -4.52 -4.69
CA LYS A 101 -6.33 -3.18 -5.26
C LYS A 101 -7.57 -2.48 -4.71
N ALA A 102 -8.68 -3.20 -4.51
CA ALA A 102 -9.88 -2.64 -3.92
C ALA A 102 -9.65 -2.19 -2.46
N ALA A 103 -8.95 -3.00 -1.65
CA ALA A 103 -8.58 -2.63 -0.29
C ALA A 103 -7.64 -1.41 -0.25
N LEU A 104 -6.67 -1.35 -1.17
CA LEU A 104 -5.78 -0.19 -1.35
C LEU A 104 -6.53 1.06 -1.80
N GLN A 105 -7.50 0.92 -2.70
CA GLN A 105 -8.34 2.03 -3.13
C GLN A 105 -9.17 2.56 -1.98
N LEU A 106 -9.76 1.68 -1.16
CA LEU A 106 -10.52 2.04 0.03
C LEU A 106 -9.66 2.86 1.00
N ILE A 107 -8.48 2.36 1.39
CA ILE A 107 -7.61 3.12 2.31
C ILE A 107 -7.14 4.44 1.66
N GLY A 108 -6.95 4.45 0.33
CA GLY A 108 -6.64 5.64 -0.45
C GLY A 108 -7.68 6.77 -0.33
N THR A 109 -8.94 6.45 -0.03
CA THR A 109 -10.00 7.48 0.16
C THR A 109 -9.84 8.30 1.44
N TYR A 110 -9.09 7.80 2.42
CA TYR A 110 -8.81 8.50 3.67
C TYR A 110 -7.62 9.44 3.59
N PHE A 111 -6.88 9.41 2.48
CA PHE A 111 -5.78 10.35 2.27
C PHE A 111 -6.32 11.73 1.90
N CYS A 112 -5.79 12.77 2.52
CA CYS A 112 -6.03 14.16 2.13
C CYS A 112 -4.83 14.72 1.37
N LYS A 113 -5.08 15.55 0.36
CA LYS A 113 -4.02 16.23 -0.38
C LYS A 113 -3.41 17.34 0.49
N VAL A 114 -2.09 17.41 0.57
CA VAL A 114 -1.36 18.35 1.45
C VAL A 114 -0.44 19.32 0.70
N ASN A 115 -0.27 19.17 -0.62
CA ASN A 115 0.31 20.21 -1.49
C ASN A 115 -0.06 20.06 -2.97
#